data_AF-A0A5S5CHS4-F1
#
_entry.id   AF-A0A5S5CHS4-F1
#
_cell.length_a   1.000
_cell.length_b   1.000
_cell.length_c   1.000
_cell.angle_alpha   90.00
_cell.angle_beta   90.00
_cell.angle_gamma   90.00
#
_symmetry.space_group_name_H-M   'P 1'
#
loop_
_entity.id
_entity.type
_entity.pdbx_description
1 polymer ?
#
loop_
_entity_poly.entity_id
_entity_poly.type
_entity_poly.pdbx_seq_one_letter_code
_entity_poly.pdbx_strand_id
1 'polypeptide(L)'
;MKTNRTLLVLRRTIIYGTCAAALAISLSGCAGETKNSTNANAHAGHEDAHLPNGDLRQTTAGVETLPGFLTDAHGVIVQAYQAAAASQDVLAYIPCYCGCGDSAGHRSNLECFINETKPDGSVTWDDHGTRCGTCMEIAVQAAVMKQEGKSVADIRSAIETKYSSQAQYATDTPIPPAS
;
A
#
# COMPACT_ATOMS: atom_id res chain seq x y z
N MET A 1 26.76 -35.91 -31.63
CA MET A 1 26.46 -35.97 -33.09
C MET A 1 24.95 -35.94 -33.22
N LYS A 2 24.24 -35.02 -33.88
CA LYS A 2 24.59 -33.91 -34.78
C LYS A 2 23.61 -32.76 -34.50
N THR A 3 24.16 -31.56 -34.50
CA THR A 3 23.51 -30.25 -34.60
C THR A 3 22.61 -30.17 -35.83
N ASN A 4 21.51 -29.42 -35.76
CA ASN A 4 20.82 -28.92 -36.94
C ASN A 4 20.47 -27.44 -36.78
N ARG A 5 21.44 -26.60 -37.18
CA ARG A 5 21.28 -25.17 -37.41
C ARG A 5 20.97 -24.99 -38.88
N THR A 6 19.76 -24.55 -39.21
CA THR A 6 19.45 -24.09 -40.57
C THR A 6 19.38 -22.57 -40.55
N LEU A 7 20.52 -21.95 -40.84
CA LEU A 7 20.56 -20.58 -41.37
C LEU A 7 19.93 -20.62 -42.76
N LEU A 8 18.91 -19.81 -43.01
CA LEU A 8 18.58 -19.38 -44.37
C LEU A 8 18.78 -17.87 -44.48
N VAL A 9 19.60 -17.53 -45.45
CA VAL A 9 20.23 -16.26 -45.74
C VAL A 9 19.39 -15.47 -46.74
N LEU A 10 19.37 -14.14 -46.54
CA LEU A 10 19.10 -13.05 -47.49
C LEU A 10 17.93 -13.19 -48.49
N ARG A 11 17.00 -12.23 -48.41
CA ARG A 11 16.64 -11.43 -49.58
C ARG A 11 16.47 -9.96 -49.19
N ARG A 12 17.53 -9.18 -49.48
CA ARG A 12 17.47 -7.72 -49.58
C ARG A 12 16.70 -7.38 -50.85
N THR A 13 15.52 -6.83 -50.73
CA THR A 13 14.84 -6.16 -51.85
C THR A 13 15.02 -4.65 -51.64
N ILE A 14 15.96 -4.10 -52.38
CA ILE A 14 16.19 -2.67 -52.53
C ILE A 14 15.14 -2.18 -53.52
N ILE A 15 14.23 -1.31 -53.09
CA ILE A 15 13.33 -0.57 -53.98
C ILE A 15 13.77 0.89 -53.93
N TYR A 16 14.39 1.33 -55.03
CA TYR A 16 14.61 2.74 -55.34
C TYR A 16 13.40 3.29 -56.10
N GLY A 17 12.99 4.51 -55.78
CA GLY A 17 12.05 5.32 -56.55
C GLY A 17 10.93 5.86 -55.66
N THR A 18 10.66 7.15 -55.57
CA THR A 18 11.08 8.31 -56.36
C THR A 18 10.83 9.56 -55.50
N CYS A 19 11.73 10.54 -55.59
CA CYS A 19 11.56 11.87 -55.04
C CYS A 19 10.24 12.51 -55.52
N ALA A 20 9.37 12.88 -54.58
CA ALA A 20 8.37 13.92 -54.80
C ALA A 20 8.49 14.90 -53.63
N ALA A 21 9.22 15.99 -53.87
CA ALA A 21 9.27 17.14 -52.99
C ALA A 21 7.93 17.89 -53.07
N ALA A 22 7.24 18.01 -51.94
CA ALA A 22 6.18 18.99 -51.76
C ALA A 22 6.48 19.77 -50.48
N LEU A 23 6.97 20.98 -50.71
CA LEU A 23 7.27 22.02 -49.73
C LEU A 23 5.95 22.61 -49.24
N ALA A 24 5.61 22.42 -47.96
CA ALA A 24 4.56 23.18 -47.29
C ALA A 24 5.16 23.80 -46.02
N ILE A 25 5.38 25.11 -46.10
CA ILE A 25 5.87 25.96 -45.02
C ILE A 25 4.65 26.40 -44.21
N SER A 26 4.62 26.04 -42.93
CA SER A 26 3.70 26.61 -41.94
C SER A 26 4.54 27.15 -40.79
N LEU A 27 4.50 28.46 -40.59
CA LEU A 27 5.21 29.17 -39.52
C LEU A 27 4.49 29.00 -38.16
N SER A 28 5.31 28.71 -37.16
CA SER A 28 5.36 29.27 -35.80
C SER A 28 4.08 29.38 -34.94
N GLY A 29 4.05 28.60 -33.86
CA GLY A 29 3.22 28.81 -32.66
C GLY A 29 3.99 28.41 -31.39
N CYS A 30 3.90 29.23 -30.34
CA CYS A 30 4.81 29.39 -29.21
C CYS A 30 5.09 28.18 -28.29
N ALA A 31 6.36 28.15 -27.86
CA ALA A 31 6.94 27.77 -26.57
C ALA A 31 6.01 27.11 -25.51
N GLY A 32 6.23 25.81 -25.30
CA GLY A 32 5.94 25.12 -24.06
C GLY A 32 7.18 24.31 -23.66
N GLU A 33 7.96 24.80 -22.71
CA GLU A 33 9.04 24.03 -22.09
C GLU A 33 8.48 23.35 -20.84
N THR A 34 7.61 22.37 -21.05
CA THR A 34 7.27 21.39 -20.02
C THR A 34 8.42 20.39 -19.96
N LYS A 35 9.24 20.48 -18.92
CA LYS A 35 10.22 19.46 -18.58
C LYS A 35 9.48 18.16 -18.25
N ASN A 36 9.26 17.35 -19.28
CA ASN A 36 8.79 15.99 -19.15
C ASN A 36 9.97 15.13 -18.68
N SER A 37 10.17 15.08 -17.36
CA SER A 37 11.02 14.08 -16.73
C SER A 37 10.32 12.72 -16.83
N THR A 38 10.42 12.06 -17.97
CA THR A 38 10.20 10.62 -18.05
C THR A 38 11.39 9.93 -17.40
N ASN A 39 11.35 9.81 -16.07
CA ASN A 39 12.18 8.84 -15.39
C ASN A 39 11.52 7.47 -15.60
N ALA A 40 12.05 6.74 -16.58
CA ALA A 40 11.67 5.37 -16.85
C ALA A 40 12.20 4.48 -15.73
N ASN A 41 11.43 4.37 -14.65
CA ASN A 41 11.47 3.20 -13.77
C ASN A 41 10.06 2.62 -13.77
N ALA A 42 9.87 1.62 -14.63
CA ALA A 42 8.67 0.79 -14.63
C ALA A 42 8.67 -0.05 -13.34
N HIS A 43 8.17 0.53 -12.26
CA HIS A 43 7.66 -0.25 -11.14
C HIS A 43 6.26 -0.71 -11.53
N ALA A 44 6.04 -2.02 -11.46
CA ALA A 44 4.77 -2.65 -11.77
C ALA A 44 3.63 -1.91 -11.06
N GLY A 45 2.53 -1.67 -11.78
CA GLY A 45 1.46 -0.76 -11.39
C GLY A 45 0.95 -0.96 -9.97
N HIS A 46 1.32 -0.04 -9.08
CA HIS A 46 0.61 0.19 -7.84
C HIS A 46 -0.48 1.21 -8.16
N GLU A 47 -1.75 0.78 -8.10
CA GLU A 47 -2.86 1.71 -8.20
C GLU A 47 -2.94 2.49 -6.88
N ASP A 48 -2.33 3.66 -6.89
CA ASP A 48 -2.29 4.60 -5.78
C ASP A 48 -3.59 5.41 -5.76
N ALA A 49 -4.30 5.39 -4.63
CA ALA A 49 -5.50 6.18 -4.42
C ALA A 49 -5.30 7.17 -3.27
N HIS A 50 -5.42 8.47 -3.56
CA HIS A 50 -5.44 9.50 -2.53
C HIS A 50 -6.88 9.78 -2.11
N LEU A 51 -7.13 9.80 -0.80
CA LEU A 51 -8.45 10.02 -0.22
C LEU A 51 -8.65 11.48 0.22
N PRO A 52 -9.91 11.95 0.35
CA PRO A 52 -10.20 13.30 0.83
C PRO A 52 -9.69 13.61 2.25
N ASN A 53 -9.49 12.58 3.07
CA ASN A 53 -8.90 12.68 4.41
C ASN A 53 -7.35 12.83 4.39
N GLY A 54 -6.74 12.75 3.20
CA GLY A 54 -5.29 12.85 3.00
C GLY A 54 -4.53 11.52 3.10
N ASP A 55 -5.24 10.40 3.19
CA ASP A 55 -4.62 9.07 3.21
C ASP A 55 -4.29 8.62 1.79
N LEU A 56 -3.19 7.87 1.68
CA LEU A 56 -2.76 7.16 0.48
C LEU A 56 -3.06 5.67 0.67
N ARG A 57 -3.74 5.08 -0.31
CA ARG A 57 -3.97 3.64 -0.39
C ARG A 57 -3.25 3.02 -1.56
N GLN A 58 -2.67 1.85 -1.33
CA GLN A 58 -1.98 1.06 -2.34
C GLN A 58 -2.40 -0.40 -2.26
N THR A 59 -2.70 -1.01 -3.40
CA THR A 59 -2.97 -2.46 -3.47
C THR A 59 -1.68 -3.22 -3.77
N THR A 60 -1.48 -4.34 -3.09
CA THR A 60 -0.39 -5.30 -3.31
C THR A 60 -0.94 -6.69 -3.54
N ALA A 61 -0.11 -7.60 -4.07
CA ALA A 61 -0.52 -8.97 -4.38
C ALA A 61 -0.95 -9.80 -3.15
N GLY A 62 -0.56 -9.39 -1.94
CA GLY A 62 -1.03 -10.00 -0.70
C GLY A 62 -0.29 -9.52 0.54
N VAL A 63 -0.65 -10.09 1.68
CA VAL A 63 -0.21 -9.66 3.02
C VAL A 63 1.32 -9.64 3.23
N GLU A 64 2.06 -10.53 2.55
CA GLU A 64 3.53 -10.61 2.62
C GLU A 64 4.24 -9.56 1.74
N THR A 65 3.50 -8.87 0.87
CA THR A 65 4.03 -7.81 0.00
C THR A 65 3.62 -6.46 0.57
N LEU A 66 4.56 -5.79 1.22
CA LEU A 66 4.31 -4.46 1.78
C LEU A 66 4.15 -3.39 0.68
N PRO A 67 3.38 -2.32 0.94
CA PRO A 67 3.13 -1.25 -0.03
C PRO A 67 4.36 -0.39 -0.29
N GLY A 68 4.42 0.19 -1.49
CA GLY A 68 5.55 1.00 -1.96
C GLY A 68 5.82 2.25 -1.11
N PHE A 69 4.80 2.82 -0.47
CA PHE A 69 4.97 3.96 0.45
C PHE A 69 5.84 3.66 1.67
N LEU A 70 6.17 2.39 1.94
CA LEU A 70 7.08 1.98 3.01
C LEU A 70 8.55 1.85 2.58
N THR A 71 8.86 2.00 1.29
CA THR A 71 10.22 1.74 0.75
C THR A 71 11.32 2.49 1.49
N ASP A 72 11.08 3.77 1.82
CA ASP A 72 12.03 4.63 2.53
C ASP A 72 11.58 4.94 3.97
N ALA A 73 10.58 4.21 4.48
CA ALA A 73 10.05 4.44 5.82
C ALA A 73 11.04 3.98 6.90
N HIS A 74 11.00 4.64 8.06
CA HIS A 74 11.78 4.21 9.21
C HIS A 74 11.41 2.79 9.64
N GLY A 75 12.39 2.02 10.11
CA GLY A 75 12.20 0.61 10.47
C GLY A 75 11.08 0.35 11.49
N VAL A 76 10.80 1.29 12.40
CA VAL A 76 9.68 1.20 13.34
C VAL A 76 8.32 1.22 12.64
N ILE A 77 8.18 2.00 11.56
CA ILE A 77 6.97 2.07 10.75
C ILE A 77 6.80 0.74 10.02
N VAL A 78 7.85 0.25 9.35
CA VAL A 78 7.82 -1.04 8.64
C VAL A 78 7.42 -2.17 9.59
N GLN A 79 7.98 -2.21 10.80
CA GLN A 79 7.64 -3.20 11.82
C GLN A 79 6.18 -3.14 12.24
N ALA A 80 5.60 -1.94 12.38
CA ALA A 80 4.18 -1.80 12.72
C ALA A 80 3.27 -2.34 11.61
N TYR A 81 3.60 -2.09 10.34
CA TYR A 81 2.85 -2.64 9.22
C TYR A 81 2.96 -4.18 9.15
N GLN A 82 4.14 -4.74 9.43
CA GLN A 82 4.32 -6.19 9.54
C GLN A 82 3.52 -6.79 10.70
N ALA A 83 3.50 -6.11 11.86
CA ALA A 83 2.69 -6.53 13.01
C ALA A 83 1.19 -6.53 12.68
N ALA A 84 0.72 -5.50 11.97
CA ALA A 84 -0.66 -5.41 11.50
C ALA A 84 -0.99 -6.51 10.49
N ALA A 85 -0.10 -6.75 9.52
CA ALA A 85 -0.20 -7.83 8.54
C ALA A 85 -0.38 -9.21 9.20
N ALA A 86 0.40 -9.50 10.25
CA ALA A 86 0.37 -10.77 10.97
C ALA A 86 -0.81 -10.92 11.96
N SER A 87 -1.53 -9.84 12.25
CA SER A 87 -2.52 -9.77 13.35
C SER A 87 -3.88 -9.21 12.91
N GLN A 88 -4.23 -9.33 11.63
CA GLN A 88 -5.48 -8.77 11.08
C GLN A 88 -6.74 -9.22 11.84
N ASP A 89 -6.81 -10.52 12.14
CA ASP A 89 -7.86 -11.18 12.93
C ASP A 89 -7.99 -10.63 14.36
N VAL A 90 -6.91 -10.12 14.94
CA VAL A 90 -6.92 -9.48 16.27
C VAL A 90 -7.26 -8.00 16.13
N LEU A 91 -6.52 -7.28 15.29
CA LEU A 91 -6.60 -5.82 15.19
C LEU A 91 -7.95 -5.31 14.69
N ALA A 92 -8.72 -6.12 13.97
CA ALA A 92 -10.11 -5.81 13.62
C ALA A 92 -11.00 -5.60 14.86
N TYR A 93 -10.60 -6.13 16.02
CA TYR A 93 -11.31 -6.02 17.30
C TYR A 93 -10.61 -5.12 18.32
N ILE A 94 -9.48 -4.50 17.97
CA ILE A 94 -8.73 -3.61 18.86
C ILE A 94 -8.99 -2.15 18.47
N PRO A 95 -9.51 -1.31 19.39
CA PRO A 95 -9.66 0.11 19.12
C PRO A 95 -8.32 0.84 19.04
N CYS A 96 -8.27 1.93 18.28
CA CYS A 96 -7.18 2.91 18.39
C CYS A 96 -7.62 4.11 19.24
N TYR A 97 -6.66 4.80 19.84
CA TYR A 97 -6.90 5.88 20.83
C TYR A 97 -6.20 7.20 20.43
N CYS A 98 -5.88 7.34 19.15
CA CYS A 98 -5.14 8.50 18.64
C CYS A 98 -6.00 9.74 18.39
N GLY A 99 -7.33 9.59 18.40
CA GLY A 99 -8.29 10.68 18.14
C GLY A 99 -8.55 10.97 16.66
N CYS A 100 -7.98 10.19 15.74
CA CYS A 100 -8.16 10.36 14.29
C CYS A 100 -9.23 9.44 13.68
N GLY A 101 -9.88 8.59 14.48
CA GLY A 101 -10.84 7.58 14.00
C GLY A 101 -11.90 8.15 13.06
N ASP A 102 -12.67 9.14 13.52
CA ASP A 102 -13.76 9.73 12.71
C ASP A 102 -13.25 10.53 11.51
N SER A 103 -12.14 11.28 11.67
CA SER A 103 -11.59 12.09 10.57
C SER A 103 -10.95 11.24 9.48
N ALA A 104 -10.41 10.07 9.83
CA ALA A 104 -9.87 9.10 8.88
C ALA A 104 -10.95 8.15 8.35
N GLY A 105 -12.06 7.98 9.08
CA GLY A 105 -13.09 6.98 8.79
C GLY A 105 -12.73 5.56 9.26
N HIS A 106 -11.76 5.42 10.16
CA HIS A 106 -11.27 4.14 10.68
C HIS A 106 -12.06 3.67 11.89
N ARG A 107 -12.38 2.38 11.91
CA ARG A 107 -13.23 1.74 12.94
C ARG A 107 -12.45 0.83 13.89
N SER A 108 -11.20 0.55 13.60
CA SER A 108 -10.31 -0.27 14.43
C SER A 108 -8.86 0.13 14.21
N ASN A 109 -7.96 -0.42 15.03
CA ASN A 109 -6.53 -0.27 14.81
C ASN A 109 -6.07 -0.90 13.49
N LEU A 110 -6.74 -1.96 13.01
CA LEU A 110 -6.44 -2.58 11.71
C LEU A 110 -6.55 -1.58 10.56
N GLU A 111 -7.63 -0.80 10.54
CA GLU A 111 -7.94 0.11 9.43
C GLU A 111 -6.95 1.26 9.29
N CYS A 112 -6.15 1.54 10.33
CA CYS A 112 -5.01 2.46 10.22
C CYS A 112 -3.90 1.93 9.30
N PHE A 113 -3.87 0.63 8.98
CA PHE A 113 -2.81 -0.01 8.20
C PHE A 113 -3.34 -0.74 6.97
N ILE A 114 -4.48 -1.41 7.10
CA ILE A 114 -5.10 -2.24 6.07
C ILE A 114 -6.55 -1.82 5.95
N ASN A 115 -6.91 -1.28 4.79
CA ASN A 115 -8.30 -0.97 4.48
C ASN A 115 -9.09 -2.24 4.14
N GLU A 116 -8.51 -3.16 3.37
CA GLU A 116 -9.21 -4.37 2.93
C GLU A 116 -8.24 -5.47 2.52
N THR A 117 -8.59 -6.71 2.85
CA THR A 117 -8.05 -7.92 2.22
C THR A 117 -9.10 -8.50 1.28
N LYS A 118 -8.83 -8.50 -0.03
CA LYS A 118 -9.77 -8.90 -1.07
C LYS A 118 -9.89 -10.43 -1.18
N PRO A 119 -10.97 -10.96 -1.81
CA PRO A 119 -11.17 -12.41 -1.95
C PRO A 119 -10.06 -13.15 -2.72
N ASP A 120 -9.32 -12.44 -3.59
CA ASP A 120 -8.18 -12.98 -4.32
C ASP A 120 -6.87 -12.99 -3.51
N GLY A 121 -6.91 -12.53 -2.26
CA GLY A 121 -5.76 -12.44 -1.36
C GLY A 121 -4.98 -11.14 -1.46
N SER A 122 -5.29 -10.26 -2.43
CA SER A 122 -4.66 -8.95 -2.53
C SER A 122 -5.05 -8.04 -1.35
N VAL A 123 -4.13 -7.18 -0.93
CA VAL A 123 -4.32 -6.29 0.23
C VAL A 123 -4.26 -4.85 -0.22
N THR A 124 -5.30 -4.08 0.12
CA THR A 124 -5.33 -2.62 0.04
C THR A 124 -4.85 -2.06 1.36
N TRP A 125 -3.64 -1.52 1.36
CA TRP A 125 -3.03 -0.86 2.52
C TRP A 125 -3.45 0.59 2.63
N ASP A 126 -3.38 1.15 3.84
CA ASP A 126 -3.62 2.56 4.14
C ASP A 126 -2.37 3.15 4.81
N ASP A 127 -1.91 4.32 4.36
CA ASP A 127 -0.68 4.95 4.88
C ASP A 127 -0.89 5.69 6.22
N HIS A 128 -2.14 5.79 6.71
CA HIS A 128 -2.46 6.58 7.90
C HIS A 128 -1.62 6.20 9.12
N GLY A 129 -1.38 4.89 9.30
CA GLY A 129 -0.59 4.32 10.39
C GLY A 129 0.85 4.83 10.45
N THR A 130 1.41 5.30 9.33
CA THR A 130 2.76 5.90 9.29
C THR A 130 2.87 7.19 10.11
N ARG A 131 1.74 7.84 10.41
CA ARG A 131 1.66 9.19 11.01
C ARG A 131 1.39 9.16 12.50
N CYS A 132 1.20 7.98 13.12
CA CYS A 132 0.75 7.87 14.50
C CYS A 132 1.50 6.82 15.33
N GLY A 133 2.27 7.28 16.32
CA GLY A 133 2.96 6.42 17.28
C GLY A 133 2.02 5.50 18.07
N THR A 134 0.85 5.99 18.47
CA THR A 134 -0.15 5.20 19.21
C THR A 134 -0.70 4.05 18.39
N CYS A 135 -1.03 4.27 17.11
CA CYS A 135 -1.51 3.20 16.25
C CYS A 135 -0.46 2.11 16.06
N MET A 136 0.80 2.51 15.85
CA MET A 136 1.93 1.60 15.71
C MET A 136 2.21 0.80 16.99
N GLU A 137 2.18 1.45 18.15
CA GLU A 137 2.39 0.79 19.44
C GLU A 137 1.30 -0.26 19.72
N ILE A 138 0.04 0.06 19.47
CA ILE A 138 -1.08 -0.87 19.64
C ILE A 138 -0.91 -2.09 18.71
N ALA A 139 -0.57 -1.86 17.44
CA ALA A 139 -0.38 -2.94 16.47
C ALA A 139 0.73 -3.91 16.91
N VAL A 140 1.89 -3.37 17.31
CA VAL A 140 3.02 -4.18 17.78
C VAL A 140 2.68 -4.91 19.08
N GLN A 141 2.07 -4.23 20.06
CA GLN A 141 1.71 -4.84 21.34
C GLN A 141 0.69 -5.97 21.16
N ALA A 142 -0.36 -5.75 20.37
CA ALA A 142 -1.36 -6.77 20.10
C ALA A 142 -0.75 -7.98 19.37
N ALA A 143 0.16 -7.75 18.42
CA ALA A 143 0.88 -8.83 17.74
C ALA A 143 1.74 -9.66 18.70
N VAL A 144 2.46 -9.01 19.62
CA VAL A 144 3.23 -9.70 20.67
C VAL A 144 2.32 -10.55 21.56
N MET A 145 1.22 -9.98 22.07
CA MET A 145 0.30 -10.73 22.92
C MET A 145 -0.38 -11.89 22.18
N LYS A 146 -0.66 -11.74 20.88
CA LYS A 146 -1.12 -12.83 20.02
C LYS A 146 -0.09 -13.95 19.93
N GLN A 147 1.18 -13.62 19.73
CA GLN A 147 2.28 -14.60 19.70
C GLN A 147 2.45 -15.32 21.04
N GLU A 148 2.15 -14.66 22.16
CA GLU A 148 2.09 -15.25 23.50
C GLU A 148 0.86 -16.16 23.73
N GLY A 149 -0.04 -16.27 22.75
CA GLY A 149 -1.24 -17.12 22.82
C GLY A 149 -2.40 -16.51 23.62
N LYS A 150 -2.42 -15.19 23.84
CA LYS A 150 -3.55 -14.52 24.48
C LYS A 150 -4.79 -14.54 23.60
N SER A 151 -5.96 -14.63 24.23
CA SER A 151 -7.24 -14.51 23.51
C SER A 151 -7.45 -13.08 23.00
N VAL A 152 -8.25 -12.91 21.94
CA VAL A 152 -8.56 -11.56 21.41
C VAL A 152 -9.21 -10.68 22.48
N ALA A 153 -10.05 -11.26 23.34
CA ALA A 153 -10.68 -10.55 24.45
C ALA A 153 -9.64 -10.06 25.49
N ASP A 154 -8.66 -10.89 25.86
CA ASP A 154 -7.59 -10.49 26.78
C ASP A 154 -6.70 -9.41 26.16
N ILE A 155 -6.38 -9.51 24.86
CA ILE A 155 -5.61 -8.50 24.13
C ILE A 155 -6.36 -7.17 24.14
N ARG A 156 -7.65 -7.20 23.78
CA ARG A 156 -8.51 -6.00 23.80
C ARG A 156 -8.54 -5.36 25.19
N SER A 157 -8.80 -6.16 26.23
CA SER A 157 -8.86 -5.67 27.61
C SER A 157 -7.55 -5.03 28.08
N ALA A 158 -6.41 -5.62 27.72
CA ALA A 158 -5.10 -5.07 28.07
C ALA A 158 -4.84 -3.71 27.37
N ILE A 159 -5.21 -3.59 26.10
CA ILE A 159 -5.10 -2.33 25.35
C ILE A 159 -6.06 -1.28 25.93
N GLU A 160 -7.33 -1.62 26.15
CA GLU A 160 -8.32 -0.72 26.78
C GLU A 160 -7.86 -0.23 28.15
N THR A 161 -7.28 -1.10 28.96
CA THR A 161 -6.73 -0.74 30.27
C THR A 161 -5.57 0.25 30.13
N LYS A 162 -4.62 -0.04 29.23
CA LYS A 162 -3.44 0.80 28.97
C LYS A 162 -3.81 2.21 28.51
N TYR A 163 -4.83 2.32 27.65
CA TYR A 163 -5.28 3.61 27.08
C TYR A 163 -6.55 4.15 27.75
N SER A 164 -6.86 3.72 28.97
CA SER A 164 -8.09 4.11 29.68
C SER A 164 -8.26 5.62 29.88
N SER A 165 -7.17 6.38 30.02
CA SER A 165 -7.18 7.85 30.10
C SER A 165 -7.56 8.54 28.77
N GLN A 166 -7.55 7.79 27.67
CA GLN A 166 -7.87 8.23 26.32
C GLN A 166 -9.16 7.60 25.80
N ALA A 167 -9.98 7.00 26.67
CA ALA A 167 -11.16 6.22 26.28
C ALA A 167 -12.13 6.98 25.36
N GLN A 168 -12.24 8.31 25.49
CA GLN A 168 -13.06 9.14 24.61
C GLN A 168 -12.61 9.17 23.13
N TYR A 169 -11.38 8.73 22.85
CA TYR A 169 -10.81 8.65 21.50
C TYR A 169 -10.85 7.24 20.91
N ALA A 170 -11.44 6.28 21.63
CA ALA A 170 -11.60 4.92 21.13
C ALA A 170 -12.43 4.92 19.84
N THR A 171 -11.94 4.26 18.80
CA THR A 171 -12.76 3.92 17.64
C THR A 171 -13.93 3.01 18.01
N ASP A 172 -15.04 3.11 17.30
CA ASP A 172 -16.20 2.22 17.46
C ASP A 172 -15.92 0.86 16.80
N THR A 173 -15.14 0.08 17.56
CA THR A 173 -14.56 -1.20 17.16
C THR A 173 -15.44 -2.36 17.63
N PRO A 174 -15.79 -3.31 16.73
CA PRO A 174 -16.61 -4.47 17.07
C PRO A 174 -16.07 -5.23 18.28
N ILE A 175 -16.97 -5.76 19.10
CA ILE A 175 -16.61 -6.64 20.22
C ILE A 175 -16.14 -8.00 19.65
N PRO A 176 -15.02 -8.56 20.14
CA PRO A 176 -14.56 -9.87 19.69
C PRO A 176 -15.59 -10.97 20.00
N PRO A 177 -15.69 -12.01 19.17
CA PRO A 177 -16.53 -13.17 19.47
C PRO A 177 -16.08 -13.84 20.78
N ALA A 178 -17.03 -14.45 21.49
CA ALA A 178 -16.72 -15.24 22.68
C ALA A 178 -15.76 -16.39 22.29
N SER A 179 -14.69 -16.56 23.09
CA SER A 179 -13.68 -17.60 22.91
C SER A 179 -14.14 -18.97 23.41
#